data_AF-A0A090Q3Y6-F1
#
_entry.id   AF-A0A090Q3Y6-F1
#
_cell.length_a   1.000
_cell.length_b   1.000
_cell.length_c   1.000
_cell.angle_alpha   90.00
_cell.angle_beta   90.00
_cell.angle_gamma   90.00
#
_symmetry.space_group_name_H-M   'P 1'
#
loop_
_entity.id
_entity.type
_entity.pdbx_description
1 polymer ?
#
loop_
_entity_poly.entity_id
_entity_poly.type
_entity_poly.pdbx_seq_one_letter_code
_entity_poly.pdbx_strand_id
1 'polypeptide(L)'
;MMKKSLLTLLVIGSLLSCTEQTPFDITVYETSAAGNSLSQVQVFEQLDSVSTININPDKTYQKITGFGGAFTESSAYLLNNLSKSKRREVLEAISVQMVQIIP
;
A
#
# COMPACT_ATOMS: atom_id res chain seq x y z
N MET A 1 28.79 18.51 47.72
CA MET A 1 28.47 17.12 47.32
C MET A 1 27.18 17.01 46.50
N MET A 2 26.12 17.77 46.81
CA MET A 2 24.84 17.76 46.09
C MET A 2 24.90 18.19 44.61
N LYS A 3 25.78 19.14 44.23
CA LYS A 3 25.93 19.59 42.82
C LYS A 3 26.48 18.50 41.89
N LYS A 4 27.36 17.63 42.39
CA LYS A 4 27.91 16.51 41.60
C LYS A 4 26.85 15.44 41.37
N SER A 5 26.06 15.11 42.39
CA SER A 5 24.94 14.16 42.29
C SER A 5 23.81 14.68 41.39
N LEU A 6 23.51 15.99 41.42
CA LEU A 6 22.56 16.62 40.50
C LEU A 6 23.05 16.58 39.03
N LEU A 7 24.35 16.79 38.81
CA LEU A 7 24.98 16.67 37.49
C LEU A 7 24.94 15.21 36.98
N THR A 8 25.11 14.22 37.87
CA THR A 8 25.00 12.79 37.50
C THR A 8 23.57 12.42 37.11
N LEU A 9 22.56 12.97 37.78
CA LEU A 9 21.15 12.71 37.48
C LEU A 9 20.71 13.31 36.14
N LEU A 10 21.26 14.48 35.77
CA LEU A 10 20.96 15.16 34.50
C LEU A 10 21.47 14.39 33.27
N VAL A 11 22.64 13.75 33.38
CA VAL A 11 23.28 12.98 32.29
C VAL A 11 22.58 11.64 32.04
N ILE A 12 21.96 11.04 33.07
CA ILE A 12 21.20 9.78 32.93
C ILE A 12 19.85 10.03 32.23
N GLY A 13 19.23 11.20 32.44
CA GLY A 13 17.95 11.56 31.81
C GLY A 13 18.00 11.76 30.29
N SER A 14 19.16 12.09 29.71
CA SER A 14 19.30 12.32 28.26
C SER A 14 19.39 11.05 27.42
N LEU A 15 19.55 9.86 28.04
CA LEU A 15 19.70 8.59 27.31
C LEU A 15 18.37 7.86 27.03
N LEU A 16 17.23 8.40 27.48
CA LEU A 16 15.91 7.79 27.31
C LEU A 16 15.10 8.33 26.12
N SER A 17 15.66 9.22 25.30
CA SER A 17 14.98 9.69 24.08
C SER A 17 15.17 8.69 22.93
N CYS A 18 14.64 7.47 23.10
CA CYS A 18 14.48 6.54 22.00
C CYS A 18 13.22 6.97 21.23
N THR A 19 13.39 7.61 20.08
CA THR A 19 12.29 7.90 19.17
C THR A 19 11.90 6.59 18.48
N GLU A 20 10.77 6.00 18.86
CA GLU A 20 10.20 4.90 18.08
C GLU A 20 9.78 5.45 16.71
N GLN A 21 10.48 5.02 15.66
CA GLN A 21 10.00 5.20 14.30
C GLN A 21 8.91 4.17 14.08
N THR A 22 7.66 4.62 13.99
CA THR A 22 6.54 3.76 13.65
C THR A 22 6.84 3.11 12.30
N PRO A 23 6.93 1.77 12.21
CA PRO A 23 7.15 1.11 10.94
C PRO A 23 5.98 1.42 10.01
N PHE A 24 6.28 1.79 8.77
CA PHE A 24 5.27 1.96 7.74
C PHE A 24 4.68 0.59 7.40
N ASP A 25 3.35 0.48 7.45
CA ASP A 25 2.64 -0.69 6.97
C ASP A 25 2.57 -0.63 5.44
N ILE A 26 3.45 -1.39 4.78
CA ILE A 26 3.59 -1.40 3.32
C ILE A 26 3.13 -2.75 2.79
N THR A 27 2.14 -2.74 1.90
CA THR A 27 1.71 -3.92 1.15
C THR A 27 2.10 -3.76 -0.32
N VAL A 28 2.78 -4.76 -0.89
CA VAL A 28 3.22 -4.76 -2.28
C VAL A 28 2.48 -5.84 -3.06
N TYR A 29 1.93 -5.47 -4.22
CA TYR A 29 1.33 -6.38 -5.18
C TYR A 29 2.10 -6.33 -6.50
N GLU A 30 2.32 -7.49 -7.11
CA GLU A 30 3.05 -7.65 -8.37
C GLU A 30 2.17 -8.34 -9.44
N THR A 31 2.27 -7.82 -10.66
CA THR A 31 1.83 -8.49 -11.89
C THR A 31 2.99 -8.49 -12.87
N SER A 32 3.33 -9.63 -13.46
CA SER A 32 4.48 -9.76 -14.37
C SER A 32 4.19 -10.65 -15.57
N ALA A 33 4.89 -10.39 -16.68
CA ALA A 33 4.79 -11.23 -17.88
C ALA A 33 5.25 -12.68 -17.63
N ALA A 34 6.09 -12.89 -16.62
CA ALA A 34 6.57 -14.20 -16.19
C ALA A 34 5.52 -15.00 -15.40
N GLY A 35 4.40 -14.39 -15.00
CA GLY A 35 3.24 -15.11 -14.47
C GLY A 35 2.66 -14.59 -13.15
N ASN A 36 3.25 -13.58 -12.50
CA ASN A 36 2.63 -12.99 -11.32
C ASN A 36 1.34 -12.26 -11.72
N SER A 37 0.28 -12.43 -10.94
CA SER A 37 -1.04 -11.82 -11.21
C SER A 37 -1.64 -11.33 -9.90
N LEU A 38 -1.61 -10.01 -9.69
CA LEU A 38 -2.07 -9.34 -8.46
C LEU A 38 -1.58 -10.07 -7.19
N SER A 39 -0.34 -10.54 -7.21
CA SER A 39 0.21 -11.42 -6.19
C SER A 39 0.89 -10.57 -5.12
N GLN A 40 0.57 -10.79 -3.85
CA GLN A 40 1.21 -10.05 -2.75
C GLN A 40 2.65 -10.56 -2.57
N VAL A 41 3.61 -9.64 -2.56
CA VAL A 41 5.04 -9.94 -2.39
C VAL A 41 5.51 -9.41 -1.04
N GLN A 42 6.16 -10.28 -0.27
CA GLN A 42 6.65 -9.96 1.08
C GLN A 42 8.18 -10.11 1.20
N VAL A 43 8.80 -10.84 0.27
CA VAL A 43 10.24 -11.12 0.28
C VAL A 43 10.90 -10.26 -0.78
N PHE A 44 11.83 -9.42 -0.34
CA PHE A 44 12.62 -8.56 -1.21
C PHE A 44 14.07 -8.99 -1.12
N GLU A 45 14.72 -9.16 -2.27
CA GLU A 45 16.16 -9.37 -2.31
C GLU A 45 16.87 -8.07 -1.93
N GLN A 46 17.89 -8.20 -1.09
CA GLN A 46 18.74 -7.08 -0.74
C GLN A 46 19.69 -6.82 -1.91
N LEU A 47 19.49 -5.69 -2.59
CA LEU A 47 20.31 -5.30 -3.73
C LEU A 47 21.48 -4.42 -3.27
N ASP A 48 22.65 -4.61 -3.88
CA ASP A 48 23.86 -3.83 -3.60
C ASP A 48 23.72 -2.34 -3.95
N SER A 49 22.81 -2.03 -4.87
CA SER A 49 22.47 -0.66 -5.25
C SER A 49 20.96 -0.50 -5.34
N VAL A 50 20.45 0.54 -4.68
CA VAL A 50 19.02 0.85 -4.62
C VAL A 50 18.77 2.24 -5.18
N SER A 51 17.74 2.38 -6.01
CA SER A 51 17.26 3.69 -6.45
C SER A 51 16.32 4.28 -5.41
N THR A 52 16.46 5.57 -5.14
CA THR A 52 15.61 6.27 -4.17
C THR A 52 14.55 7.11 -4.89
N ILE A 53 13.28 6.89 -4.54
CA ILE A 53 12.14 7.69 -4.99
C ILE A 53 11.61 8.47 -3.79
N ASN A 54 11.51 9.80 -3.92
CA ASN A 54 11.01 10.68 -2.86
C ASN A 54 9.61 11.19 -3.20
N ILE A 55 8.68 11.09 -2.25
CA ILE A 55 7.31 11.59 -2.37
C ILE A 55 7.21 12.93 -1.63
N ASN A 56 6.75 13.99 -2.30
CA ASN A 56 6.44 15.27 -1.67
C ASN A 56 4.92 15.44 -1.52
N PRO A 57 4.35 15.25 -0.31
CA PRO A 57 2.90 15.33 -0.09
C PRO A 57 2.32 16.75 -0.23
N ASP A 58 3.14 17.80 -0.14
CA ASP A 58 2.68 19.20 -0.30
C ASP A 58 2.43 19.58 -1.77
N LYS A 59 2.93 18.75 -2.71
CA LYS A 59 2.77 18.98 -4.14
C LYS A 59 1.63 18.11 -4.70
N THR A 60 0.44 18.69 -4.79
CA THR A 60 -0.77 18.00 -5.25
C THR A 60 -1.03 18.18 -6.76
N TYR A 61 -1.78 17.25 -7.35
CA TYR A 61 -2.24 17.30 -8.75
C TYR A 61 -3.76 17.07 -8.85
N GLN A 62 -4.24 16.39 -9.90
CA GLN A 62 -5.66 16.10 -10.10
C GLN A 62 -6.22 15.13 -9.05
N LYS A 63 -7.52 15.27 -8.78
CA LYS A 63 -8.28 14.28 -8.02
C LYS A 63 -8.59 13.08 -8.91
N ILE A 64 -8.36 11.87 -8.41
CA ILE A 64 -8.77 10.64 -9.08
C ILE A 64 -10.23 10.35 -8.76
N THR A 65 -11.08 10.30 -9.79
CA THR A 65 -12.52 10.00 -9.62
C THR A 65 -12.78 8.50 -9.49
N GLY A 66 -12.05 7.67 -10.25
CA GLY A 66 -12.20 6.23 -10.22
C GLY A 66 -11.51 5.53 -11.39
N PHE A 67 -11.55 4.20 -11.37
CA PHE A 67 -11.09 3.31 -12.45
C PHE A 67 -12.21 2.33 -12.79
N GLY A 68 -12.28 1.88 -14.05
CA GLY A 68 -13.32 0.94 -14.49
C GLY A 68 -13.08 0.43 -15.90
N GLY A 69 -14.04 -0.35 -16.40
CA GLY A 69 -14.07 -0.85 -17.78
C GLY A 69 -15.42 -0.55 -18.43
N ALA A 70 -15.45 -0.59 -19.76
CA ALA A 70 -16.71 -0.43 -20.49
C ALA A 70 -17.58 -1.68 -20.35
N PHE A 71 -18.83 -1.50 -19.92
CA PHE A 71 -19.83 -2.55 -19.94
C PHE A 71 -20.74 -2.38 -21.16
N THR A 72 -20.34 -3.01 -22.27
CA THR A 72 -21.04 -2.90 -23.55
C THR A 72 -22.10 -4.00 -23.71
N GLU A 73 -22.91 -3.90 -24.76
CA GLU A 73 -23.86 -4.95 -25.12
C GLU A 73 -23.18 -6.31 -25.30
N SER A 74 -22.00 -6.35 -25.93
CA SER A 74 -21.22 -7.59 -26.08
C SER A 74 -20.82 -8.19 -24.73
N SER A 75 -20.40 -7.36 -23.76
CA SER A 75 -20.11 -7.80 -22.39
C SER A 75 -21.35 -8.36 -21.70
N ALA A 76 -22.50 -7.69 -21.84
CA ALA A 76 -23.77 -8.13 -21.29
C ALA A 76 -24.24 -9.46 -21.89
N TYR A 77 -24.12 -9.62 -23.21
CA TYR A 77 -24.43 -10.86 -23.92
C TYR A 77 -23.56 -12.03 -23.42
N LEU A 78 -22.25 -11.83 -23.30
CA LEU A 78 -21.33 -12.85 -22.77
C LEU A 78 -21.67 -13.23 -21.32
N LEU A 79 -21.91 -12.26 -20.44
CA LEU A 79 -22.32 -12.53 -19.06
C LEU A 79 -23.64 -13.29 -18.97
N ASN A 80 -24.59 -13.00 -19.86
CA ASN A 80 -25.89 -13.67 -19.86
C ASN A 80 -25.78 -15.16 -20.24
N ASN A 81 -24.77 -15.53 -21.03
CA ASN A 81 -24.51 -16.92 -21.41
C ASN A 81 -23.81 -17.73 -20.31
N LEU A 82 -23.35 -17.09 -19.24
CA LEU A 82 -22.78 -17.79 -18.08
C LEU A 82 -23.87 -18.32 -17.15
N SER A 83 -23.54 -19.41 -16.44
CA SER A 83 -24.35 -19.88 -15.31
C SER A 83 -24.45 -18.79 -14.24
N LYS A 84 -25.50 -18.82 -13.41
CA LYS A 84 -25.70 -17.83 -12.34
C LYS A 84 -24.48 -17.72 -11.40
N SER A 85 -23.82 -18.85 -11.12
CA SER A 85 -22.61 -18.88 -10.28
C SER A 85 -21.42 -18.21 -10.98
N LYS A 86 -21.13 -18.57 -12.23
CA LYS A 86 -20.00 -17.97 -12.98
C LYS A 86 -20.20 -16.50 -13.30
N ARG A 87 -21.44 -16.09 -13.59
CA ARG A 87 -21.79 -14.68 -13.74
C ARG A 87 -21.48 -13.89 -12.47
N ARG A 88 -21.83 -14.44 -11.30
CA ARG A 88 -21.55 -13.82 -10.01
C ARG A 88 -20.04 -13.70 -9.78
N GLU A 89 -19.29 -14.77 -9.99
CA GLU A 89 -17.82 -14.80 -9.86
C GLU A 89 -17.16 -13.70 -10.70
N VAL A 90 -17.56 -13.55 -11.96
CA VAL A 90 -17.03 -12.49 -12.84
C VAL A 90 -17.42 -11.10 -12.34
N LEU A 91 -18.69 -10.90 -11.93
CA LEU A 91 -19.15 -9.61 -11.41
C LEU A 91 -18.41 -9.22 -10.12
N GLU A 92 -18.18 -10.17 -9.21
CA GLU A 92 -17.40 -9.94 -7.99
C GLU A 92 -15.94 -9.59 -8.31
N ALA A 93 -15.33 -10.26 -9.29
CA ALA A 93 -13.95 -9.99 -9.69
C ALA A 93 -13.75 -8.59 -10.33
N ILE A 94 -14.74 -8.08 -11.09
CA ILE A 94 -14.65 -6.75 -11.75
C ILE A 94 -15.23 -5.61 -10.89
N SER A 95 -16.08 -5.93 -9.91
CA SER A 95 -16.64 -4.95 -8.98
C SER A 95 -15.60 -4.62 -7.92
N VAL A 96 -14.65 -3.77 -8.29
CA VAL A 96 -13.62 -3.29 -7.36
C VAL A 96 -14.31 -2.54 -6.21
N GLN A 97 -14.17 -3.03 -4.97
CA GLN A 97 -14.38 -2.25 -3.76
C GLN A 97 -13.31 -1.16 -3.71
N MET A 98 -13.58 -0.03 -4.35
CA MET A 98 -12.82 1.18 -4.15
C MET A 98 -13.32 1.84 -2.86
N VAL A 99 -12.82 1.38 -1.71
CA VAL A 99 -12.89 2.13 -0.46
C VAL A 99 -11.50 2.16 0.14
N GLN A 100 -11.03 3.38 0.39
CA GLN A 100 -9.77 3.77 1.05
C GLN A 100 -8.55 3.97 0.15
N ILE A 101 -8.64 4.91 -0.79
CA ILE A 101 -7.49 5.79 -1.08
C ILE A 101 -7.98 7.24 -1.19
N ILE A 102 -8.43 7.79 -0.07
CA ILE A 102 -8.33 9.24 0.22
C ILE A 102 -8.10 9.32 1.74
N PRO A 103 -7.04 9.99 2.24
CA PRO A 103 -6.97 10.36 3.65
C PRO A 103 -8.13 11.29 4.05
#